data_AF-Q1NAG1-F1
#
_entry.id   AF-Q1NAG1-F1
#
_cell.length_a   1.000
_cell.length_b   1.000
_cell.length_c   1.000
_cell.angle_alpha   90.00
_cell.angle_beta   90.00
_cell.angle_gamma   90.00
#
_symmetry.space_group_name_H-M   'P 1'
#
loop_
_entity.id
_entity.type
_entity.pdbx_description
1 polymer ?
#
loop_
_entity_poly.entity_id
_entity_poly.type
_entity_poly.pdbx_seq_one_letter_code
_entity_poly.pdbx_strand_id
1 'polypeptide(L)'
;MVIERFAPEVRGRLDIQSTRYGNCTCGHAWMTFDGEVIANFCTRANYIAGGYEGGSANRNLMYRSQFADFGELSRQDAYRACWDFIHELSIEQAMQDDDPLIQSLAMADGRIGTRRLEQIDGSKLHRLAAHILDIRRQTRGVKTRNAA
;
A
#
# COMPACT_ATOMS: atom_id res chain seq x y z
N MET A 1 13.56 5.17 -7.87
CA MET A 1 12.65 4.14 -7.30
C MET A 1 11.37 4.76 -6.75
N VAL A 2 10.29 3.99 -6.56
CA VAL A 2 9.01 4.51 -6.01
C VAL A 2 9.19 5.21 -4.66
N ILE A 3 9.98 4.63 -3.77
CA ILE A 3 10.26 5.16 -2.42
C ILE A 3 10.91 6.56 -2.41
N GLU A 4 11.58 6.95 -3.50
CA GLU A 4 12.16 8.30 -3.63
C GLU A 4 11.08 9.37 -3.83
N ARG A 5 9.92 8.99 -4.39
CA ARG A 5 8.76 9.87 -4.58
C ARG A 5 7.99 10.10 -3.28
N PHE A 6 8.20 9.25 -2.26
CA PHE A 6 7.46 9.36 -1.01
C PHE A 6 7.75 10.68 -0.29
N ALA A 7 6.73 11.19 0.40
CA ALA A 7 6.83 12.45 1.11
C ALA A 7 7.86 12.40 2.25
N PRO A 8 8.49 13.53 2.58
CA PRO A 8 9.57 13.56 3.58
C PRO A 8 9.21 12.91 4.91
N GLU A 9 7.97 13.07 5.38
CA GLU A 9 7.52 12.59 6.67
C GLU A 9 7.28 11.07 6.75
N VAL A 10 7.13 10.40 5.61
CA VAL A 10 6.98 8.93 5.53
C VAL A 10 8.21 8.26 4.91
N ARG A 11 9.17 9.04 4.38
CA ARG A 11 10.38 8.50 3.79
C ARG A 11 11.24 7.79 4.84
N GLY A 12 11.64 6.57 4.54
CA GLY A 12 12.39 5.72 5.47
C GLY A 12 11.54 5.07 6.56
N ARG A 13 10.24 5.38 6.62
CA ARG A 13 9.26 4.76 7.53
C ARG A 13 8.32 3.86 6.76
N LEU A 14 7.81 4.35 5.63
CA LEU A 14 7.06 3.59 4.65
C LEU A 14 8.02 3.01 3.60
N ASP A 15 7.91 1.70 3.36
CA ASP A 15 8.75 1.01 2.39
C ASP A 15 7.99 -0.14 1.72
N ILE A 16 8.48 -0.58 0.56
CA ILE A 16 7.92 -1.66 -0.24
C ILE A 16 9.02 -2.65 -0.61
N GLN A 17 8.81 -3.91 -0.26
CA GLN A 17 9.79 -4.97 -0.48
C GLN A 17 9.19 -6.10 -1.31
N SER A 18 10.06 -6.89 -1.94
CA SER A 18 9.67 -8.02 -2.78
C SER A 18 10.73 -9.11 -2.73
N THR A 19 10.28 -10.35 -2.69
CA THR A 19 11.10 -11.56 -2.78
C THR A 19 10.44 -12.60 -3.70
N ARG A 20 11.19 -13.64 -4.05
CA ARG A 20 10.71 -14.78 -4.85
C ARG A 20 10.96 -16.10 -4.13
N TYR A 21 10.10 -17.08 -4.36
CA TYR A 21 10.30 -18.41 -3.83
C TYR A 21 11.21 -19.23 -4.74
N GLY A 22 12.46 -19.47 -4.34
CA GLY A 22 13.40 -20.28 -5.10
C GLY A 22 13.51 -19.88 -6.58
N ASN A 23 13.33 -20.85 -7.49
CA ASN A 23 13.29 -20.63 -8.93
C ASN A 23 11.86 -20.50 -9.51
N CYS A 24 10.89 -20.07 -8.69
CA CYS A 24 9.50 -19.86 -9.09
C CYS A 24 9.27 -18.41 -9.56
N THR A 25 8.32 -18.22 -10.48
CA THR A 25 7.78 -16.88 -10.82
C THR A 25 6.89 -16.33 -9.69
N CYS A 26 6.39 -17.22 -8.84
CA CYS A 26 5.65 -16.90 -7.63
C CYS A 26 6.57 -16.27 -6.58
N GLY A 27 6.02 -15.29 -5.87
CA GLY A 27 6.75 -14.64 -4.80
C GLY A 27 5.81 -13.86 -3.91
N HIS A 28 6.44 -12.97 -3.15
CA HIS A 28 5.77 -12.20 -2.12
C HIS A 28 6.36 -10.79 -2.12
N ALA A 29 5.50 -9.79 -2.24
CA ALA A 29 5.82 -8.40 -1.93
C ALA A 29 4.99 -7.92 -0.74
N TRP A 30 5.47 -6.92 -0.02
CA TRP A 30 4.76 -6.36 1.12
C TRP A 30 5.11 -4.89 1.29
N MET A 31 4.23 -4.17 1.99
CA MET A 31 4.50 -2.81 2.46
C MET A 31 4.67 -2.80 3.97
N THR A 32 5.62 -1.99 4.44
CA THR A 32 5.86 -1.77 5.87
C THR A 32 5.73 -0.31 6.24
N PHE A 33 5.22 -0.03 7.44
CA PHE A 33 5.33 1.28 8.08
C PHE A 33 6.00 1.13 9.46
N ASP A 34 7.09 1.87 9.71
CA ASP A 34 7.91 1.75 10.92
C ASP A 34 8.35 0.30 11.22
N GLY A 35 8.58 -0.49 10.17
CA GLY A 35 8.97 -1.90 10.26
C GLY A 35 7.81 -2.88 10.45
N GLU A 36 6.58 -2.40 10.71
CA GLU A 36 5.39 -3.25 10.79
C GLU A 36 4.79 -3.50 9.41
N VAL A 37 4.40 -4.74 9.11
CA VAL A 37 3.80 -5.09 7.82
C VAL A 37 2.34 -4.64 7.79
N ILE A 38 2.04 -3.68 6.92
CA ILE A 38 0.69 -3.11 6.77
C ILE A 38 -0.10 -3.74 5.61
N ALA A 39 0.57 -4.35 4.65
CA ALA A 39 -0.10 -5.09 3.57
C ALA A 39 0.82 -6.14 2.92
N ASN A 40 0.26 -7.28 2.53
CA ASN A 40 0.96 -8.37 1.86
C ASN A 40 0.37 -8.67 0.48
N PHE A 41 1.24 -8.86 -0.49
CA PHE A 41 0.94 -9.13 -1.89
C PHE A 41 1.60 -10.46 -2.30
N CYS A 42 0.89 -11.56 -2.13
CA CYS A 42 1.44 -12.90 -2.33
C CYS A 42 0.80 -13.54 -3.55
N THR A 43 1.61 -13.88 -4.56
CA THR A 43 1.13 -14.52 -5.80
C THR A 43 0.35 -15.80 -5.51
N ARG A 44 0.82 -16.60 -4.53
CA ARG A 44 0.17 -17.85 -4.16
C ARG A 44 -1.15 -17.61 -3.43
N ALA A 45 -1.20 -16.65 -2.51
CA ALA A 45 -2.44 -16.31 -1.80
C ALA A 45 -3.50 -15.79 -2.77
N ASN A 46 -3.09 -14.95 -3.73
CA ASN A 46 -3.98 -14.43 -4.76
C ASN A 46 -4.56 -15.53 -5.65
N TYR A 47 -3.74 -16.50 -6.03
CA TYR A 47 -4.21 -17.67 -6.77
C TYR A 47 -5.20 -18.55 -5.97
N ILE A 48 -4.94 -18.75 -4.68
CA ILE A 48 -5.85 -19.49 -3.78
C ILE A 48 -7.18 -18.75 -3.63
N ALA A 49 -7.15 -17.44 -3.39
CA ALA A 49 -8.34 -16.60 -3.25
C ALA A 49 -9.19 -16.55 -4.53
N GLY A 50 -8.54 -16.62 -5.70
CA GLY A 50 -9.20 -16.74 -7.01
C GLY A 50 -9.93 -18.08 -7.27
N GLY A 51 -9.95 -19.00 -6.29
CA GLY A 51 -10.78 -20.21 -6.32
C GLY A 51 -10.06 -21.47 -6.81
N TYR A 52 -8.73 -21.47 -6.92
CA TYR A 52 -7.99 -22.66 -7.37
C TYR A 52 -7.82 -23.73 -6.26
N GLU A 53 -7.75 -23.33 -5.00
CA GLU A 53 -7.77 -24.24 -3.85
C GLU A 53 -8.93 -23.83 -2.94
N GLY A 54 -9.95 -24.68 -2.84
CA GLY A 54 -11.10 -24.46 -1.97
C GLY A 54 -10.70 -24.41 -0.50
N GLY A 55 -10.37 -23.22 0.01
CA GLY A 55 -9.88 -23.07 1.37
C GLY A 55 -9.91 -21.63 1.89
N SER A 56 -11.02 -21.27 2.53
CA SER A 56 -11.15 -20.25 3.59
C SER A 56 -10.11 -19.09 3.58
N ALA A 57 -10.19 -18.20 2.59
CA ALA A 57 -9.54 -16.88 2.61
C ALA A 57 -9.85 -16.09 3.91
N ASN A 58 -11.04 -16.33 4.49
CA ASN A 58 -11.60 -15.60 5.64
C ASN A 58 -10.98 -15.88 7.03
N ARG A 59 -9.91 -16.70 7.15
CA ARG A 59 -9.36 -17.06 8.47
C ARG A 59 -7.85 -16.92 8.61
N ASN A 60 -7.15 -16.34 7.64
CA ASN A 60 -5.71 -16.16 7.79
C ASN A 60 -5.40 -15.05 8.81
N LEU A 61 -5.01 -15.46 10.02
CA LEU A 61 -4.69 -14.55 11.13
C LEU A 61 -3.61 -13.53 10.78
N MET A 62 -2.72 -13.85 9.84
CA MET A 62 -1.67 -12.94 9.37
C MET A 62 -2.24 -11.65 8.79
N TYR A 63 -3.36 -11.72 8.06
CA TYR A 63 -3.96 -10.58 7.35
C TYR A 63 -4.91 -9.75 8.22
N ARG A 64 -5.20 -10.20 9.45
CA ARG A 64 -6.19 -9.55 10.32
C ARG A 64 -5.83 -8.11 10.71
N SER A 65 -4.54 -7.83 10.87
CA SER A 65 -4.02 -6.50 11.21
C SER A 65 -3.56 -5.70 10.00
N GLN A 66 -3.90 -6.14 8.79
CA GLN A 66 -3.43 -5.53 7.54
C GLN A 66 -4.55 -4.77 6.83
N PHE A 67 -4.15 -3.94 5.89
CA PHE A 67 -5.04 -3.08 5.11
C PHE A 67 -5.26 -3.58 3.68
N ALA A 68 -4.86 -4.82 3.40
CA ALA A 68 -5.24 -5.59 2.21
C ALA A 68 -5.68 -6.99 2.66
N ASP A 69 -6.66 -7.55 1.97
CA ASP A 69 -7.22 -8.85 2.31
C ASP A 69 -6.38 -10.02 1.77
N PHE A 70 -6.63 -11.22 2.31
CA PHE A 70 -5.91 -12.42 1.89
C PHE A 70 -6.10 -12.66 0.39
N GLY A 71 -4.99 -12.62 -0.35
CA GLY A 71 -4.99 -12.86 -1.80
C GLY A 71 -5.65 -11.76 -2.62
N GLU A 72 -5.95 -10.60 -2.04
CA GLU A 72 -6.49 -9.47 -2.79
C GLU A 72 -5.49 -9.00 -3.86
N LEU A 73 -4.21 -8.94 -3.51
CA LEU A 73 -3.14 -8.41 -4.35
C LEU A 73 -2.00 -9.44 -4.49
N SER A 74 -1.36 -9.44 -5.65
CA SER A 74 -0.23 -10.29 -5.97
C SER A 74 1.09 -9.51 -6.02
N ARG A 75 2.21 -10.25 -6.02
CA ARG A 75 3.53 -9.64 -6.25
C ARG A 75 3.61 -8.96 -7.62
N GLN A 76 2.96 -9.53 -8.63
CA GLN A 76 2.94 -9.01 -9.99
C GLN A 76 2.23 -7.66 -10.04
N ASP A 77 1.13 -7.51 -9.29
CA ASP A 77 0.41 -6.24 -9.16
C ASP A 77 1.31 -5.17 -8.52
N ALA A 78 2.09 -5.54 -7.50
CA ALA A 78 3.06 -4.62 -6.90
C ALA A 78 4.12 -4.12 -7.91
N TYR A 79 4.66 -5.01 -8.76
CA TYR A 79 5.61 -4.59 -9.79
C TYR A 79 4.95 -3.70 -10.84
N ARG A 80 3.75 -4.08 -11.32
CA ARG A 80 3.01 -3.32 -12.32
C ARG A 80 2.66 -1.93 -11.80
N ALA A 81 2.05 -1.84 -10.61
CA ALA A 81 1.69 -0.58 -9.97
C ALA A 81 2.93 0.32 -9.76
N CYS A 82 4.06 -0.24 -9.34
CA CYS A 82 5.30 0.53 -9.20
C CYS A 82 5.80 1.11 -10.53
N TRP A 83 5.70 0.32 -11.61
CA TRP A 83 6.10 0.77 -12.95
C TRP A 83 5.17 1.86 -13.47
N ASP A 84 3.87 1.57 -13.49
CA ASP A 84 2.84 2.46 -14.02
C ASP A 84 2.85 3.81 -13.28
N PHE A 85 2.98 3.77 -11.95
CA PHE A 85 3.06 4.97 -11.11
C PHE A 85 4.26 5.88 -11.43
N ILE A 86 5.40 5.30 -11.83
CA ILE A 86 6.62 6.08 -12.12
C ILE A 86 6.68 6.55 -13.56
N HIS A 87 6.19 5.74 -14.49
CA HIS A 87 6.46 5.92 -15.91
C HIS A 87 5.24 6.37 -16.71
N GLU A 88 4.03 5.95 -16.31
CA GLU A 88 2.82 6.10 -17.14
C GLU A 88 1.84 7.13 -16.56
N LEU A 89 1.77 7.26 -15.24
CA LEU A 89 0.72 8.03 -14.57
C LEU A 89 1.21 9.38 -14.03
N SER A 90 0.40 10.42 -14.26
CA SER A 90 0.48 11.65 -13.47
C SER A 90 -0.05 11.44 -12.05
N ILE A 91 0.30 12.33 -11.12
CA ILE A 91 -0.21 12.25 -9.75
C ILE A 91 -1.74 12.36 -9.68
N GLU A 92 -2.35 13.13 -10.58
CA GLU A 92 -3.81 13.28 -10.65
C GLU A 92 -4.49 11.96 -11.02
N GLN A 93 -3.95 11.28 -12.03
CA GLN A 93 -4.46 9.98 -12.49
C GLN A 93 -4.26 8.93 -11.40
N ALA A 94 -3.06 8.84 -10.82
CA ALA A 94 -2.77 7.87 -9.77
C ALA A 94 -3.67 8.02 -8.53
N MET A 95 -4.09 9.24 -8.20
CA MET A 95 -5.03 9.49 -7.10
C MET A 95 -6.45 8.99 -7.37
N GLN A 96 -6.84 8.89 -8.64
CA GLN A 96 -8.18 8.47 -9.09
C GLN A 96 -8.18 7.05 -9.66
N ASP A 97 -7.03 6.38 -9.60
CA ASP A 97 -6.88 5.03 -10.15
C ASP A 97 -7.69 4.02 -9.33
N ASP A 98 -8.25 3.05 -10.04
CA ASP A 98 -9.02 1.95 -9.45
C ASP A 98 -8.10 0.87 -8.86
N ASP A 99 -6.82 0.79 -9.28
CA ASP A 99 -5.84 -0.11 -8.70
C ASP A 99 -5.48 0.35 -7.27
N PRO A 100 -5.77 -0.48 -6.24
CA PRO A 100 -5.51 -0.15 -4.85
C PRO A 100 -4.04 0.19 -4.55
N LEU A 101 -3.09 -0.43 -5.24
CA LEU A 101 -1.67 -0.19 -5.06
C LEU A 101 -1.26 1.14 -5.66
N ILE A 102 -1.72 1.46 -6.87
CA ILE A 102 -1.44 2.76 -7.49
C ILE A 102 -2.00 3.89 -6.63
N GLN A 103 -3.24 3.76 -6.18
CA GLN A 103 -3.88 4.72 -5.29
C GLN A 103 -3.11 4.86 -3.95
N SER A 104 -2.61 3.76 -3.40
CA SER A 104 -1.78 3.74 -2.19
C SER A 104 -0.45 4.47 -2.38
N LEU A 105 0.23 4.25 -3.52
CA LEU A 105 1.47 4.95 -3.87
C LEU A 105 1.23 6.45 -4.06
N ALA A 106 0.09 6.83 -4.65
CA ALA A 106 -0.31 8.23 -4.77
C ALA A 106 -0.45 8.89 -3.39
N MET A 107 -1.12 8.25 -2.43
CA MET A 107 -1.27 8.79 -1.07
C MET A 107 0.08 8.96 -0.36
N ALA A 108 1.06 8.09 -0.64
CA ALA A 108 2.42 8.22 -0.10
C ALA A 108 3.26 9.34 -0.75
N ASP A 109 2.86 9.85 -1.92
CA ASP A 109 3.68 10.73 -2.76
C ASP A 109 3.86 12.16 -2.22
N GLY A 110 5.09 12.68 -2.28
CA GLY A 110 5.45 14.02 -1.81
C GLY A 110 4.89 15.18 -2.64
N ARG A 111 4.43 14.93 -3.86
CA ARG A 111 3.77 15.92 -4.73
C ARG A 111 2.39 16.32 -4.21
N ILE A 112 1.75 15.46 -3.40
CA ILE A 112 0.48 15.81 -2.75
C ILE A 112 0.77 16.67 -1.52
N GLY A 113 0.47 17.97 -1.63
CA GLY A 113 0.61 18.94 -0.54
C GLY A 113 -0.49 18.82 0.53
N THR A 114 -0.23 19.41 1.71
CA THR A 114 -1.09 19.32 2.90
C THR A 114 -2.56 19.66 2.63
N ARG A 115 -2.82 20.83 2.01
CA ARG A 115 -4.18 21.29 1.70
C ARG A 115 -4.97 20.25 0.91
N ARG A 116 -4.30 19.54 0.00
CA ARG A 116 -4.93 18.53 -0.83
C ARG A 116 -5.19 17.25 -0.05
N LEU A 117 -4.25 16.81 0.79
CA LEU A 117 -4.46 15.67 1.68
C LEU A 117 -5.68 15.85 2.57
N GLU A 118 -5.93 17.05 3.09
CA GLU A 118 -7.10 17.36 3.94
C GLU A 118 -8.44 17.25 3.19
N GLN A 119 -8.44 17.49 1.88
CA GLN A 119 -9.65 17.47 1.05
C GLN A 119 -10.03 16.07 0.53
N ILE A 120 -9.10 15.11 0.59
CA ILE A 120 -9.36 13.75 0.10
C ILE A 120 -10.34 13.04 1.05
N ASP A 121 -11.42 12.51 0.52
CA ASP A 121 -12.37 11.70 1.26
C ASP A 121 -11.84 10.27 1.39
N GLY A 122 -11.24 9.95 2.54
CA GLY A 122 -10.65 8.63 2.80
C GLY A 122 -11.66 7.47 2.79
N SER A 123 -12.96 7.75 2.97
CA SER A 123 -14.00 6.71 2.95
C SER A 123 -14.25 6.11 1.57
N LYS A 124 -13.79 6.79 0.51
CA LYS A 124 -13.90 6.35 -0.89
C LYS A 124 -12.66 5.63 -1.40
N LEU A 125 -11.60 5.59 -0.60
CA LEU A 125 -10.35 4.96 -0.96
C LEU A 125 -10.36 3.48 -0.59
N HIS A 126 -9.49 2.70 -1.24
CA HIS A 126 -9.15 1.38 -0.74
C HIS A 126 -8.57 1.46 0.68
N ARG A 127 -8.78 0.43 1.52
CA ARG A 127 -8.35 0.40 2.94
C ARG A 127 -6.87 0.73 3.11
N LEU A 128 -6.00 0.21 2.24
CA LEU A 128 -4.57 0.49 2.25
C LEU A 128 -4.26 1.96 1.92
N ALA A 129 -4.91 2.51 0.89
CA ALA A 129 -4.72 3.90 0.50
C ALA A 129 -5.25 4.87 1.57
N ALA A 130 -6.40 4.57 2.16
CA ALA A 130 -6.96 5.30 3.29
C ALA A 130 -6.01 5.29 4.50
N HIS A 131 -5.44 4.14 4.83
CA HIS A 131 -4.48 4.04 5.93
C HIS A 131 -3.21 4.88 5.69
N ILE A 132 -2.67 4.87 4.46
CA ILE A 132 -1.51 5.70 4.11
C ILE A 132 -1.87 7.19 4.16
N LEU A 133 -3.07 7.57 3.69
CA LEU A 133 -3.56 8.95 3.83
C LEU A 133 -3.63 9.38 5.30
N ASP A 134 -4.10 8.51 6.19
CA ASP A 134 -4.16 8.78 7.63
C ASP A 134 -2.76 8.91 8.24
N ILE A 135 -1.82 8.04 7.87
CA ILE A 135 -0.41 8.17 8.27
C ILE A 135 0.14 9.54 7.87
N ARG A 136 -0.11 9.98 6.63
CA ARG A 136 0.34 11.28 6.11
C ARG A 136 -0.25 12.44 6.90
N ARG A 137 -1.54 12.38 7.22
CA ARG A 137 -2.24 13.40 8.02
C ARG A 137 -1.73 13.44 9.45
N GLN A 138 -1.58 12.29 10.09
CA GLN A 138 -1.13 12.17 11.48
C GLN A 138 0.31 12.62 11.65
N THR A 139 1.21 12.18 10.77
CA THR A 139 2.64 12.54 10.89
C THR A 139 2.87 14.05 10.72
N ARG A 140 2.02 14.72 9.94
CA ARG A 140 2.01 16.19 9.83
C ARG A 140 1.40 16.90 11.05
N GLY A 141 0.57 16.19 11.83
CA GLY A 141 -0.10 16.66 13.04
C GLY A 141 0.65 16.42 14.36
N VAL A 142 1.85 15.82 14.38
CA VAL A 142 2.61 15.62 15.62
C VAL A 142 3.44 16.86 15.98
N LYS A 143 2.75 17.81 16.63
CA LYS A 143 3.04 18.12 18.05
C LYS A 143 1.89 17.51 18.85
N THR A 144 2.00 16.25 19.23
CA THR A 144 1.21 15.75 20.36
C THR A 144 1.79 16.44 21.59
N ARG A 145 1.11 17.49 22.07
CA ARG A 145 1.41 18.07 23.39
C ARG A 145 1.31 16.92 24.40
N ASN A 146 2.38 16.74 25.18
CA ASN A 146 2.38 15.92 26.38
C ASN A 146 1.08 16.15 27.15
N ALA A 147 0.35 15.07 27.44
CA ALA A 147 -0.59 15.06 28.54
C ALA A 147 0.22 14.71 29.80
N ALA A 148 0.13 15.63 30.76
CA ALA A 148 0.70 15.54 32.10
C ALA A 148 0.04 14.44 32.93
#